data_AF-A0A1M3Q9A8-F1
#
_entry.id   AF-A0A1M3Q9A8-F1
#
_cell.length_a   1.000
_cell.length_b   1.000
_cell.length_c   1.000
_cell.angle_alpha   90.00
_cell.angle_beta   90.00
_cell.angle_gamma   90.00
#
_symmetry.space_group_name_H-M   'P 1'
#
loop_
_entity.id
_entity.type
_entity.pdbx_description
1 polymer ?
#
loop_
_entity_poly.entity_id
_entity_poly.type
_entity_poly.pdbx_seq_one_letter_code
_entity_poly.pdbx_strand_id
1 'polypeptide(L)'
;MNKRINNIDDIAYYGSCPSEEFVAHAFPSSRVAFFCYGINIASFMDERKASIRAISGWPEPIRKKLQFEARKGFRDRLKQAAPKTLVVDFSRITRASLMRHGNTLLTVPYELLEASPDLQRQAFGIFKIVPFGSHEFWTLVIEAMRTFSDFVNEELPGTELILLDVPPTADYRGTLIDSNTYMIDFCRWQMRYPMSRMLVDFCLEHIESSRVLTPSIDLYSDDTALYGPAPMHYSAEIWKEIARRFHADGGFGGLPRSSDLVSILTNYSGLMEAFTRTALSNPNLYRFSLDILHGALPYLFAKISSPAHSHFGDPIDSHDVVAAFRWILGREPESAETFLNHYALPNRRELRETLLRSFEFQSQAPHYAKL
;
A
#
# COMPACT_ATOMS: atom_id res chain seq x y z
N MET A 1 28.49 41.77 15.71
CA MET A 1 28.71 40.44 16.31
C MET A 1 27.53 39.55 15.98
N ASN A 2 27.82 38.44 15.31
CA ASN A 2 26.89 37.54 14.65
C ASN A 2 25.92 36.84 15.61
N LYS A 3 24.62 37.08 15.46
CA LYS A 3 23.59 36.11 15.87
C LYS A 3 23.56 34.99 14.81
N ARG A 4 24.41 33.98 14.95
CA ARG A 4 24.08 32.64 14.42
C ARG A 4 23.02 32.06 15.34
N ILE A 5 21.77 32.46 15.14
CA ILE A 5 20.65 31.63 15.58
C ILE A 5 20.69 30.46 14.60
N ASN A 6 21.15 29.30 15.08
CA ASN A 6 20.88 28.05 14.38
C ASN A 6 19.35 27.89 14.42
N ASN A 7 18.66 28.41 13.39
CA ASN A 7 17.28 28.02 13.14
C ASN A 7 17.33 26.53 12.79
N ILE A 8 17.14 25.69 13.80
CA ILE A 8 16.83 24.28 13.58
C ILE A 8 15.46 24.29 12.92
N ASP A 9 15.39 23.85 11.67
CA ASP A 9 14.13 23.78 10.95
C ASP A 9 13.25 22.70 11.62
N ASP A 10 12.02 23.07 11.98
CA ASP A 10 11.01 22.14 12.49
C ASP A 10 10.38 21.39 11.29
N ILE A 11 10.50 20.07 11.30
CA ILE A 11 9.99 19.16 10.27
C ILE A 11 8.84 18.34 10.84
N ALA A 12 7.85 18.05 10.00
CA ALA A 12 6.80 17.10 10.31
C ALA A 12 6.71 16.00 9.24
N TYR A 13 6.19 14.84 9.63
CA TYR A 13 5.82 13.83 8.64
C TYR A 13 4.51 13.09 8.97
N TYR A 14 3.79 12.70 7.93
CA TYR A 14 2.60 11.87 7.99
C TYR A 14 2.73 10.73 6.96
N GLY A 15 2.41 9.51 7.37
CA GLY A 15 2.42 8.36 6.47
C GLY A 15 2.98 7.10 7.11
N SER A 16 4.03 6.56 6.52
CA SER A 16 4.62 5.28 6.89
C SER A 16 6.16 5.33 6.88
N CYS A 17 6.81 4.17 6.73
CA CYS A 17 8.26 4.06 6.74
C CYS A 17 9.00 4.94 5.70
N PRO A 18 8.50 5.20 4.48
CA PRO A 18 9.22 6.04 3.51
C PRO A 18 9.38 7.48 3.99
N SER A 19 8.33 8.06 4.60
CA SER A 19 8.41 9.43 5.12
C SER A 19 9.41 9.57 6.25
N GLU A 20 9.47 8.58 7.14
CA GLU A 20 10.41 8.57 8.25
C GLU A 20 11.86 8.42 7.77
N GLU A 21 12.11 7.47 6.86
CA GLU A 21 13.44 7.24 6.28
C GLU A 21 13.94 8.48 5.52
N PHE A 22 13.08 9.06 4.66
CA PHE A 22 13.43 10.28 3.95
C PHE A 22 13.73 11.43 4.92
N VAL A 23 12.92 11.62 5.97
CA VAL A 23 13.18 12.67 6.96
C VAL A 23 14.49 12.44 7.71
N ALA A 24 14.76 11.21 8.12
CA ALA A 24 15.99 10.85 8.85
C ALA A 24 17.25 11.13 8.02
N HIS A 25 17.20 10.89 6.70
CA HIS A 25 18.34 11.06 5.81
C HIS A 25 18.46 12.47 5.21
N ALA A 26 17.35 13.10 4.82
CA ALA A 26 17.34 14.43 4.21
C ALA A 26 17.39 15.56 5.24
N PHE A 27 16.91 15.35 6.46
CA PHE A 27 16.86 16.38 7.50
C PHE A 27 17.51 15.93 8.83
N PRO A 28 18.75 15.40 8.82
CA PRO A 28 19.36 14.77 9.99
C PRO A 28 19.63 15.73 11.16
N SER A 29 19.70 17.03 10.87
CA SER A 29 19.95 18.09 11.86
C SER A 29 18.67 18.81 12.31
N SER A 30 17.52 18.45 11.73
CA SER A 30 16.23 19.09 12.01
C SER A 30 15.53 18.47 13.20
N ARG A 31 14.60 19.22 13.80
CA ARG A 31 13.76 18.71 14.88
C ARG A 31 12.45 18.19 14.29
N VAL A 32 12.09 16.94 14.61
CA VAL A 32 10.77 16.40 14.29
C VAL A 32 9.74 16.98 15.28
N ALA A 33 9.03 18.02 14.87
CA ALA A 33 8.05 18.73 15.70
C ALA A 33 6.70 17.99 15.76
N PHE A 34 6.37 17.22 14.71
CA PHE A 34 5.16 16.41 14.63
C PHE A 34 5.40 15.16 13.80
N PHE A 35 4.81 14.04 14.21
CA PHE A 35 4.72 12.86 13.36
C PHE A 35 3.40 12.12 13.56
N CYS A 36 2.89 11.55 12.48
CA CYS A 36 1.69 10.72 12.47
C CYS A 36 1.93 9.48 11.61
N TYR A 37 2.34 8.39 12.26
CA TYR A 37 2.69 7.14 11.60
C TYR A 37 1.51 6.15 11.61
N GLY A 38 1.24 5.52 10.46
CA GLY A 38 0.33 4.39 10.37
C GLY A 38 -1.15 4.75 10.53
N ILE A 39 -1.52 6.00 10.32
CA ILE A 39 -2.91 6.50 10.35
C ILE A 39 -3.33 6.85 8.92
N ASN A 40 -4.52 6.42 8.53
CA ASN A 40 -5.13 6.76 7.24
C ASN A 40 -5.67 8.20 7.28
N ILE A 41 -5.58 8.92 6.15
CA ILE A 41 -5.95 10.33 6.08
C ILE A 41 -7.41 10.59 6.47
N ALA A 42 -8.30 9.64 6.18
CA ALA A 42 -9.70 9.73 6.57
C ALA A 42 -9.89 9.79 8.09
N SER A 43 -9.04 9.08 8.83
CA SER A 43 -9.01 9.16 10.29
C SER A 43 -8.21 10.35 10.80
N PHE A 44 -7.11 10.70 10.13
CA PHE A 44 -6.28 11.85 10.45
C PHE A 44 -7.07 13.16 10.40
N MET A 45 -7.93 13.32 9.39
CA MET A 45 -8.77 14.51 9.21
C MET A 45 -10.11 14.45 9.97
N ASP A 46 -10.44 13.33 10.59
CA ASP A 46 -11.62 13.19 11.44
C ASP A 46 -11.29 13.54 12.90
N GLU A 47 -11.65 14.75 13.34
CA GLU A 47 -11.38 15.25 14.70
C GLU A 47 -12.35 14.73 15.78
N ARG A 48 -13.35 13.90 15.43
CA ARG A 48 -14.34 13.38 16.39
C ARG A 48 -13.70 12.34 17.30
N LYS A 49 -13.59 12.67 18.59
CA LYS A 49 -13.05 11.77 19.62
C LYS A 49 -13.96 10.60 19.91
N ALA A 50 -13.38 9.46 20.28
CA ALA A 50 -14.11 8.27 20.69
C ALA A 50 -13.57 7.69 22.01
N SER A 51 -14.45 7.05 22.79
CA SER A 51 -14.07 6.24 23.95
C SER A 51 -14.38 4.78 23.66
N ILE A 52 -13.34 3.95 23.52
CA ILE A 52 -13.46 2.54 23.15
C ILE A 52 -13.14 1.68 24.38
N ARG A 53 -14.10 1.55 25.31
CA ARG A 53 -13.88 0.78 26.55
C ARG A 53 -13.81 -0.73 26.30
N ALA A 54 -14.47 -1.20 25.25
CA ALA A 54 -14.59 -2.61 24.90
C ALA A 54 -13.26 -3.31 24.56
N ILE A 55 -12.21 -2.55 24.20
CA ILE A 55 -10.89 -3.08 23.84
C ILE A 55 -9.89 -3.10 25.01
N SER A 56 -10.34 -2.89 26.25
CA SER A 56 -9.46 -2.77 27.43
C SER A 56 -8.60 -4.02 27.67
N GLY A 57 -9.14 -5.20 27.39
CA GLY A 57 -8.48 -6.51 27.49
C GLY A 57 -7.81 -7.00 26.20
N TRP A 58 -7.77 -6.18 25.15
CA TRP A 58 -7.11 -6.57 23.89
C TRP A 58 -5.59 -6.52 24.00
N PRO A 59 -4.87 -7.22 23.08
CA PRO A 59 -3.42 -7.14 22.98
C PRO A 59 -2.94 -5.69 22.95
N GLU A 60 -1.88 -5.45 23.71
CA GLU A 60 -1.38 -4.11 23.99
C GLU A 60 -1.01 -3.29 22.72
N PRO A 61 -0.36 -3.86 21.69
CA PRO A 61 -0.05 -3.14 20.46
C PRO A 61 -1.29 -2.59 19.74
N ILE A 62 -2.35 -3.40 19.62
CA ILE A 62 -3.62 -3.01 18.99
C ILE A 62 -4.31 -1.95 19.83
N ARG A 63 -4.42 -2.20 21.14
CA ARG A 63 -5.11 -1.31 22.07
C ARG A 63 -4.47 0.07 22.12
N LYS A 64 -3.14 0.16 22.22
CA LYS A 64 -2.40 1.43 22.25
C LYS A 64 -2.65 2.25 20.99
N LYS A 65 -2.58 1.64 19.81
CA LYS A 65 -2.82 2.33 18.53
C LYS A 65 -4.23 2.87 18.43
N LEU A 66 -5.24 2.05 18.74
CA LEU A 66 -6.64 2.49 18.70
C LEU A 66 -6.94 3.56 19.74
N GLN A 67 -6.37 3.48 20.93
CA GLN A 67 -6.54 4.52 21.96
C GLN A 67 -5.84 5.83 21.59
N PHE A 68 -4.66 5.77 20.97
CA PHE A 68 -3.97 6.94 20.46
C PHE A 68 -4.81 7.62 19.36
N GLU A 69 -5.29 6.85 18.40
CA GLU A 69 -6.11 7.36 17.31
C GLU A 69 -7.45 7.90 17.81
N ALA A 70 -8.11 7.25 18.76
CA ALA A 70 -9.41 7.69 19.29
C ALA A 70 -9.34 9.03 20.06
N ARG A 71 -8.15 9.45 20.52
CA ARG A 71 -7.96 10.75 21.19
C ARG A 71 -8.07 11.94 20.24
N LYS A 72 -7.77 11.74 18.95
CA LYS A 72 -7.76 12.78 17.89
C LYS A 72 -6.97 14.04 18.29
N GLY A 73 -7.23 15.19 17.66
CA GLY A 73 -6.45 16.41 17.81
C GLY A 73 -5.25 16.46 16.88
N PHE A 74 -5.28 15.77 15.73
CA PHE A 74 -4.13 15.69 14.85
C PHE A 74 -3.89 17.02 14.13
N ARG A 75 -4.96 17.65 13.63
CA ARG A 75 -4.89 18.98 12.99
C ARG A 75 -4.37 20.02 13.96
N ASP A 76 -4.93 20.10 15.16
CA ASP A 76 -4.49 21.05 16.19
C ASP A 76 -3.02 20.86 16.55
N ARG A 77 -2.58 19.61 16.71
CA ARG A 77 -1.17 19.29 17.02
C ARG A 77 -0.24 19.66 15.88
N LEU A 78 -0.63 19.38 14.63
CA LEU A 78 0.17 19.74 13.46
C LEU A 78 0.23 21.27 13.27
N LYS A 79 -0.90 21.97 13.48
CA LYS A 79 -0.97 23.43 13.48
C LYS A 79 -0.10 24.06 14.56
N GLN A 80 -0.13 23.52 15.78
CA GLN A 80 0.74 23.98 16.88
C GLN A 80 2.22 23.70 16.62
N ALA A 81 2.53 22.60 15.94
CA ALA A 81 3.91 22.29 15.55
C ALA A 81 4.44 23.25 14.48
N ALA A 82 3.56 23.89 13.69
CA ALA A 82 3.87 24.88 12.66
C ALA A 82 5.14 24.52 11.84
N PRO A 83 5.21 23.31 11.27
CA PRO A 83 6.43 22.83 10.63
C PRO A 83 6.75 23.67 9.40
N LYS A 84 8.05 23.91 9.15
CA LYS A 84 8.52 24.54 7.92
C LYS A 84 8.30 23.61 6.73
N THR A 85 8.53 22.32 6.93
CA THR A 85 8.33 21.29 5.90
C THR A 85 7.50 20.15 6.47
N LEU A 86 6.50 19.71 5.70
CA LEU A 86 5.67 18.54 5.96
C LEU A 86 5.96 17.50 4.88
N VAL A 87 6.41 16.31 5.27
CA VAL A 87 6.64 15.17 4.37
C VAL A 87 5.47 14.20 4.46
N VAL A 88 4.91 13.81 3.32
CA VAL A 88 3.72 12.94 3.25
C VAL A 88 3.92 11.79 2.28
N ASP A 89 3.57 10.57 2.70
CA ASP A 89 3.34 9.43 1.82
C ASP A 89 1.95 8.81 2.04
N PHE A 90 1.38 8.24 0.98
CA PHE A 90 0.04 7.65 1.01
C PHE A 90 0.02 6.12 1.09
N SER A 91 1.17 5.49 1.35
CA SER A 91 1.32 4.03 1.38
C SER A 91 0.41 3.37 2.42
N ARG A 92 0.09 4.09 3.51
CA ARG A 92 -0.80 3.57 4.56
C ARG A 92 -2.27 3.52 4.11
N ILE A 93 -2.72 4.50 3.33
CA ILE A 93 -4.11 4.60 2.87
C ILE A 93 -4.44 3.42 1.95
N THR A 94 -3.47 2.98 1.14
CA THR A 94 -3.66 1.94 0.13
C THR A 94 -3.52 0.51 0.66
N ARG A 95 -3.32 0.34 1.98
CA ARG A 95 -2.97 -0.97 2.56
C ARG A 95 -4.02 -1.56 3.50
N ALA A 96 -4.91 -0.76 4.08
CA ALA A 96 -5.85 -1.25 5.08
C ALA A 96 -7.22 -0.58 4.98
N SER A 97 -8.25 -1.32 5.37
CA SER A 97 -9.61 -0.82 5.53
C SER A 97 -9.72 0.26 6.60
N LEU A 98 -10.87 0.92 6.63
CA LEU A 98 -11.25 1.83 7.71
C LEU A 98 -12.20 1.12 8.68
N MET A 99 -12.23 1.59 9.91
CA MET A 99 -13.19 1.19 10.93
C MET A 99 -14.00 2.39 11.39
N ARG A 100 -15.25 2.14 11.74
CA ARG A 100 -16.13 3.15 12.33
C ARG A 100 -16.58 2.69 13.70
N HIS A 101 -16.41 3.57 14.69
CA HIS A 101 -16.94 3.41 16.05
C HIS A 101 -17.88 4.58 16.35
N GLY A 102 -19.19 4.33 16.30
CA GLY A 102 -20.18 5.41 16.31
C GLY A 102 -19.99 6.32 15.10
N ASN A 103 -19.70 7.59 15.34
CA ASN A 103 -19.45 8.58 14.28
C ASN A 103 -17.97 8.83 13.99
N THR A 104 -17.05 8.16 14.69
CA THR A 104 -15.61 8.35 14.53
C THR A 104 -15.02 7.32 13.58
N LEU A 105 -14.21 7.77 12.63
CA LEU A 105 -13.38 6.93 11.77
C LEU A 105 -12.04 6.63 12.42
N LEU A 106 -11.58 5.40 12.24
CA LEU A 106 -10.32 4.86 12.73
C LEU A 106 -9.65 4.03 11.62
N THR A 107 -8.35 3.90 11.69
CA THR A 107 -7.55 3.08 10.80
C THR A 107 -7.45 1.68 11.38
N VAL A 108 -7.56 0.64 10.55
CA VAL A 108 -7.28 -0.72 11.03
C VAL A 108 -5.79 -0.86 11.38
N PRO A 109 -5.41 -1.22 12.63
CA PRO A 109 -4.02 -1.50 12.99
C PRO A 109 -3.50 -2.76 12.29
N TYR A 110 -2.22 -2.80 11.90
CA TYR A 110 -1.62 -3.99 11.28
C TYR A 110 -1.69 -5.22 12.18
N GLU A 111 -1.46 -5.01 13.47
CA GLU A 111 -1.48 -6.05 14.47
C GLU A 111 -2.87 -6.68 14.61
N LEU A 112 -3.93 -5.97 14.17
CA LEU A 112 -5.28 -6.54 14.09
C LEU A 112 -5.47 -7.37 12.82
N LEU A 113 -4.77 -7.07 11.72
CA LEU A 113 -4.77 -7.89 10.49
C LEU A 113 -4.11 -9.24 10.72
N GLU A 114 -3.06 -9.25 11.53
CA GLU A 114 -2.25 -10.43 11.86
C GLU A 114 -2.76 -11.18 13.09
N ALA A 115 -3.79 -10.64 13.76
CA ALA A 115 -4.38 -11.26 14.94
C ALA A 115 -5.11 -12.56 14.63
N SER A 116 -5.36 -13.36 15.68
CA SER A 116 -6.17 -14.58 15.55
C SER A 116 -7.58 -14.28 15.02
N PRO A 117 -8.21 -15.24 14.30
CA PRO A 117 -9.56 -15.04 13.76
C PRO A 117 -10.60 -14.63 14.81
N ASP A 118 -10.46 -15.11 16.05
CA ASP A 118 -11.39 -14.75 17.12
C ASP A 118 -11.27 -13.29 17.54
N LEU A 119 -10.06 -12.73 17.58
CA LEU A 119 -9.88 -11.30 17.88
C LEU A 119 -10.39 -10.44 16.72
N GLN A 120 -10.15 -10.85 15.48
CA GLN A 120 -10.72 -10.17 14.30
C GLN A 120 -12.27 -10.20 14.33
N ARG A 121 -12.88 -11.33 14.71
CA ARG A 121 -14.33 -11.43 14.90
C ARG A 121 -14.85 -10.52 16.01
N GLN A 122 -14.15 -10.46 17.14
CA GLN A 122 -14.49 -9.53 18.22
C GLN A 122 -14.46 -8.08 17.72
N ALA A 123 -13.51 -7.73 16.85
CA ALA A 123 -13.45 -6.40 16.24
C ALA A 123 -14.72 -6.09 15.44
N PHE A 124 -15.25 -7.04 14.67
CA PHE A 124 -16.51 -6.84 13.95
C PHE A 124 -17.73 -6.67 14.86
N GLY A 125 -17.68 -7.14 16.10
CA GLY A 125 -18.71 -6.90 17.11
C GLY A 125 -18.67 -5.48 17.71
N ILE A 126 -17.54 -4.78 17.58
CA ILE A 126 -17.31 -3.45 18.17
C ILE A 126 -17.31 -2.35 17.09
N PHE A 127 -16.77 -2.65 15.92
CA PHE A 127 -16.51 -1.71 14.85
C PHE A 127 -17.30 -2.08 13.60
N LYS A 128 -17.90 -1.08 12.95
CA LYS A 128 -18.37 -1.23 11.57
C LYS A 128 -17.17 -1.07 10.64
N ILE A 129 -16.80 -2.12 9.94
CA ILE A 129 -15.71 -2.07 8.96
C ILE A 129 -16.22 -1.39 7.69
N VAL A 130 -15.42 -0.47 7.16
CA VAL A 130 -15.58 0.11 5.84
C VAL A 130 -14.55 -0.59 4.94
N PRO A 131 -14.98 -1.53 4.08
CA PRO A 131 -14.07 -2.36 3.29
C PRO A 131 -13.17 -1.51 2.39
N PHE A 132 -11.87 -1.79 2.41
CA PHE A 132 -10.90 -1.23 1.47
C PHE A 132 -11.39 -1.38 0.02
N GLY A 133 -11.20 -0.33 -0.78
CA GLY A 133 -11.57 -0.36 -2.20
C GLY A 133 -13.07 -0.15 -2.48
N SER A 134 -13.94 -0.21 -1.47
CA SER A 134 -15.38 0.05 -1.65
C SER A 134 -15.67 1.51 -2.03
N HIS A 135 -16.83 1.76 -2.63
CA HIS A 135 -17.27 3.12 -2.93
C HIS A 135 -17.32 4.00 -1.66
N GLU A 136 -17.85 3.48 -0.55
CA GLU A 136 -17.86 4.20 0.73
C GLU A 136 -16.43 4.55 1.20
N PHE A 137 -15.48 3.62 1.10
CA PHE A 137 -14.09 3.86 1.46
C PHE A 137 -13.49 5.01 0.66
N TRP A 138 -13.63 4.99 -0.66
CA TRP A 138 -13.04 6.03 -1.52
C TRP A 138 -13.71 7.38 -1.35
N THR A 139 -15.03 7.42 -1.15
CA THR A 139 -15.72 8.67 -0.82
C THR A 139 -15.13 9.30 0.45
N LEU A 140 -14.97 8.51 1.52
CA LEU A 140 -14.38 9.01 2.77
C LEU A 140 -12.93 9.46 2.61
N VAL A 141 -12.12 8.72 1.84
CA VAL A 141 -10.72 9.09 1.57
C VAL A 141 -10.66 10.40 0.78
N ILE A 142 -11.41 10.55 -0.31
CA ILE A 142 -11.37 11.75 -1.15
C ILE A 142 -11.93 12.98 -0.41
N GLU A 143 -12.99 12.84 0.38
CA GLU A 143 -13.49 13.91 1.25
C GLU A 143 -12.44 14.36 2.27
N ALA A 144 -11.71 13.41 2.86
CA ALA A 144 -10.63 13.71 3.79
C ALA A 144 -9.42 14.34 3.08
N MET A 145 -9.09 13.92 1.87
CA MET A 145 -8.04 14.53 1.05
C MET A 145 -8.36 16.00 0.74
N ARG A 146 -9.62 16.30 0.38
CA ARG A 146 -10.07 17.71 0.21
C ARG A 146 -9.88 18.50 1.49
N THR A 147 -10.38 17.96 2.61
CA THR A 147 -10.25 18.60 3.92
C THR A 147 -8.78 18.82 4.29
N PHE A 148 -7.89 17.88 3.95
CA PHE A 148 -6.45 18.01 4.18
C PHE A 148 -5.84 19.11 3.32
N SER A 149 -6.18 19.18 2.03
CA SER A 149 -5.72 20.24 1.14
C SER A 149 -6.15 21.62 1.62
N ASP A 150 -7.43 21.77 1.99
CA ASP A 150 -7.98 23.01 2.54
C ASP A 150 -7.24 23.39 3.83
N PHE A 151 -7.04 22.41 4.73
CA PHE A 151 -6.28 22.61 5.97
C PHE A 151 -4.84 23.09 5.72
N VAL A 152 -4.11 22.49 4.77
CA VAL A 152 -2.73 22.90 4.47
C VAL A 152 -2.70 24.33 3.91
N ASN A 153 -3.58 24.65 2.96
CA ASN A 153 -3.61 25.97 2.34
C ASN A 153 -4.05 27.07 3.33
N GLU A 154 -5.07 26.81 4.15
CA GLU A 154 -5.69 27.83 5.00
C GLU A 154 -5.00 27.96 6.37
N GLU A 155 -4.61 26.83 6.97
CA GLU A 155 -4.11 26.80 8.35
C GLU A 155 -2.59 26.61 8.45
N LEU A 156 -1.93 26.20 7.34
CA LEU A 156 -0.47 26.03 7.25
C LEU A 156 0.14 26.71 6.00
N PRO A 157 -0.20 27.98 5.69
CA PRO A 157 0.19 28.62 4.42
C PRO A 157 1.71 28.80 4.24
N GLY A 158 2.49 28.74 5.32
CA GLY A 158 3.95 28.82 5.30
C GLY A 158 4.68 27.47 5.24
N THR A 159 3.95 26.36 5.22
CA THR A 159 4.53 25.02 5.22
C THR A 159 4.76 24.52 3.79
N GLU A 160 5.99 24.09 3.52
CA GLU A 160 6.37 23.39 2.29
C GLU A 160 5.94 21.92 2.38
N LEU A 161 5.09 21.47 1.46
CA LEU A 161 4.59 20.08 1.46
C LEU A 161 5.37 19.23 0.44
N ILE A 162 6.11 18.24 0.92
CA ILE A 162 6.76 17.24 0.07
C ILE A 162 5.90 15.98 0.05
N LEU A 163 5.37 15.66 -1.13
CA LEU A 163 4.65 14.41 -1.41
C LEU A 163 5.66 13.38 -1.92
N LEU A 164 5.83 12.28 -1.17
CA LEU A 164 6.70 11.20 -1.56
C LEU A 164 5.98 10.25 -2.53
N ASP A 165 6.58 10.08 -3.69
CA ASP A 165 6.17 9.11 -4.69
C ASP A 165 7.10 7.89 -4.62
N VAL A 166 6.60 6.81 -4.03
CA VAL A 166 7.44 5.68 -3.60
C VAL A 166 7.03 4.43 -4.40
N PRO A 167 7.65 4.17 -5.56
CA PRO A 167 7.34 3.00 -6.37
C PRO A 167 8.02 1.72 -5.85
N PRO A 168 7.35 0.56 -5.82
CA PRO A 168 7.99 -0.66 -5.35
C PRO A 168 9.12 -1.11 -6.27
N THR A 169 10.17 -1.68 -5.70
CA THR A 169 11.28 -2.27 -6.46
C THR A 169 11.25 -3.80 -6.48
N ALA A 170 11.48 -4.36 -7.67
CA ALA A 170 11.70 -5.80 -7.85
C ALA A 170 13.16 -6.20 -7.59
N ASP A 171 14.08 -5.24 -7.56
CA ASP A 171 15.51 -5.50 -7.35
C ASP A 171 15.78 -5.69 -5.85
N TYR A 172 16.19 -6.91 -5.50
CA TYR A 172 16.59 -7.28 -4.15
C TYR A 172 18.03 -7.78 -4.15
N ARG A 173 18.87 -7.19 -3.28
CA ARG A 173 20.32 -7.43 -3.23
C ARG A 173 20.83 -8.01 -1.91
N GLY A 174 19.94 -8.53 -1.07
CA GLY A 174 20.28 -9.20 0.18
C GLY A 174 20.37 -10.72 0.04
N THR A 175 20.39 -11.41 1.18
CA THR A 175 20.36 -12.87 1.27
C THR A 175 18.91 -13.33 1.44
N LEU A 176 18.21 -13.63 0.32
CA LEU A 176 16.83 -14.14 0.37
C LEU A 176 16.80 -15.46 1.15
N ILE A 177 16.15 -15.46 2.31
CA ILE A 177 15.78 -16.71 3.01
C ILE A 177 14.54 -17.34 2.34
N ASP A 178 13.70 -16.51 1.69
CA ASP A 178 12.50 -16.95 0.95
C ASP A 178 12.15 -15.97 -0.20
N SER A 179 12.50 -16.34 -1.44
CA SER A 179 12.18 -15.59 -2.67
C SER A 179 10.67 -15.40 -2.89
N ASN A 180 9.85 -16.31 -2.38
CA ASN A 180 8.40 -16.29 -2.62
C ASN A 180 7.72 -15.17 -1.84
N THR A 181 8.18 -14.87 -0.62
CA THR A 181 7.63 -13.80 0.20
C THR A 181 7.88 -12.41 -0.42
N TYR A 182 9.08 -12.16 -0.94
CA TYR A 182 9.42 -10.86 -1.54
C TYR A 182 8.63 -10.59 -2.83
N MET A 183 8.53 -11.59 -3.72
CA MET A 183 7.76 -11.48 -4.96
C MET A 183 6.27 -11.24 -4.71
N ILE A 184 5.67 -11.95 -3.75
CA ILE A 184 4.26 -11.74 -3.38
C ILE A 184 4.05 -10.33 -2.84
N ASP A 185 4.96 -9.81 -2.02
CA ASP A 185 4.85 -8.45 -1.52
C ASP A 185 5.06 -7.41 -2.64
N PHE A 186 5.92 -7.70 -3.62
CA PHE A 186 6.15 -6.80 -4.76
C PHE A 186 4.87 -6.66 -5.59
N CYS A 187 4.25 -7.79 -5.91
CA CYS A 187 2.95 -7.87 -6.56
C CYS A 187 1.87 -7.07 -5.82
N ARG A 188 1.82 -7.15 -4.49
CA ARG A 188 0.89 -6.36 -3.66
C ARG A 188 1.12 -4.87 -3.82
N TRP A 189 2.38 -4.45 -3.72
CA TRP A 189 2.71 -3.04 -3.79
C TRP A 189 2.58 -2.47 -5.20
N GLN A 190 2.82 -3.25 -6.25
CA GLN A 190 2.54 -2.86 -7.63
C GLN A 190 1.05 -2.53 -7.85
N MET A 191 0.16 -3.25 -7.16
CA MET A 191 -1.28 -2.92 -7.23
C MET A 191 -1.66 -1.71 -6.38
N ARG A 192 -0.94 -1.45 -5.28
CA ARG A 192 -1.18 -0.33 -4.36
C ARG A 192 -0.62 0.99 -4.85
N TYR A 193 0.55 0.96 -5.48
CA TYR A 193 1.29 2.13 -5.90
C TYR A 193 0.49 3.08 -6.79
N PRO A 194 -0.25 2.60 -7.81
CA PRO A 194 -1.11 3.45 -8.60
C PRO A 194 -2.09 4.27 -7.72
N MET A 195 -2.73 3.64 -6.72
CA MET A 195 -3.66 4.33 -5.83
C MET A 195 -2.95 5.40 -4.99
N SER A 196 -1.72 5.13 -4.53
CA SER A 196 -0.92 6.11 -3.80
C SER A 196 -0.59 7.29 -4.70
N ARG A 197 -0.22 7.03 -5.96
CA ARG A 197 0.09 8.05 -6.96
C ARG A 197 -1.11 8.94 -7.27
N MET A 198 -2.29 8.36 -7.46
CA MET A 198 -3.53 9.12 -7.64
C MET A 198 -3.76 10.13 -6.50
N LEU A 199 -3.45 9.75 -5.26
CA LEU A 199 -3.59 10.65 -4.09
C LEU A 199 -2.50 11.73 -4.06
N VAL A 200 -1.28 11.43 -4.52
CA VAL A 200 -0.21 12.43 -4.74
C VAL A 200 -0.67 13.46 -5.77
N ASP A 201 -1.11 13.02 -6.95
CA ASP A 201 -1.56 13.90 -8.01
C ASP A 201 -2.75 14.76 -7.55
N PHE A 202 -3.70 14.18 -6.80
CA PHE A 202 -4.79 14.93 -6.18
C PHE A 202 -4.28 16.07 -5.29
N CYS A 203 -3.31 15.82 -4.40
CA CYS A 203 -2.74 16.87 -3.56
C CYS A 203 -1.97 17.93 -4.37
N LEU A 204 -1.22 17.54 -5.40
CA LEU A 204 -0.46 18.47 -6.25
C LEU A 204 -1.35 19.51 -6.94
N GLU A 205 -2.53 19.07 -7.39
CA GLU A 205 -3.52 19.94 -8.02
C GLU A 205 -4.15 20.92 -7.02
N HIS A 206 -4.32 20.52 -5.76
CA HIS A 206 -5.11 21.26 -4.77
C HIS A 206 -4.28 22.04 -3.74
N ILE A 207 -2.97 21.79 -3.62
CA ILE A 207 -2.10 22.43 -2.61
C ILE A 207 -0.97 23.17 -3.33
N GLU A 208 -0.93 24.50 -3.20
CA GLU A 208 0.00 25.34 -3.96
C GLU A 208 1.46 25.17 -3.53
N SER A 209 1.68 25.05 -2.22
CA SER A 209 2.97 24.81 -1.60
C SER A 209 3.40 23.34 -1.63
N SER A 210 2.79 22.51 -2.49
CA SER A 210 3.16 21.12 -2.63
C SER A 210 4.13 20.86 -3.78
N ARG A 211 5.05 19.91 -3.58
CA ARG A 211 5.97 19.37 -4.58
C ARG A 211 6.05 17.85 -4.43
N VAL A 212 6.42 17.18 -5.50
CA VAL A 212 6.58 15.72 -5.50
C VAL A 212 8.04 15.33 -5.56
N LEU A 213 8.43 14.38 -4.71
CA LEU A 213 9.72 13.71 -4.80
C LEU A 213 9.50 12.31 -5.38
N THR A 214 9.84 12.15 -6.66
CA THR A 214 9.94 10.86 -7.33
C THR A 214 11.42 10.46 -7.43
N PRO A 215 11.84 9.30 -6.90
CA PRO A 215 13.22 8.85 -7.03
C PRO A 215 13.66 8.72 -8.49
N SER A 216 14.80 9.33 -8.84
CA SER A 216 15.41 9.30 -10.18
C SER A 216 16.57 8.30 -10.30
N ILE A 217 16.60 7.30 -9.43
CA ILE A 217 17.66 6.30 -9.29
C ILE A 217 17.09 4.89 -9.41
N ASP A 218 17.96 3.95 -9.76
CA ASP A 218 17.63 2.53 -9.72
C ASP A 218 17.42 2.11 -8.25
N LEU A 219 16.16 1.84 -7.92
CA LEU A 219 15.76 1.46 -6.57
C LEU A 219 16.07 -0.02 -6.32
N TYR A 220 16.57 -0.34 -5.13
CA TYR A 220 16.68 -1.72 -4.66
C TYR A 220 16.43 -1.82 -3.16
N SER A 221 16.00 -3.01 -2.72
CA SER A 221 15.90 -3.40 -1.32
C SER A 221 17.02 -4.38 -0.98
N ASP A 222 17.40 -4.46 0.29
CA ASP A 222 18.38 -5.43 0.81
C ASP A 222 18.18 -5.64 2.32
N ASP A 223 19.10 -6.37 2.95
CA ASP A 223 19.06 -6.69 4.38
C ASP A 223 19.34 -5.48 5.29
N THR A 224 19.71 -4.33 4.73
CA THR A 224 19.97 -3.10 5.47
C THR A 224 18.73 -2.22 5.61
N ALA A 225 17.63 -2.56 4.93
CA ALA A 225 16.37 -1.85 5.05
C ALA A 225 15.86 -1.87 6.51
N LEU A 226 15.59 -0.68 7.09
CA LEU A 226 15.28 -0.53 8.52
C LEU A 226 14.07 -1.35 8.98
N TYR A 227 13.06 -1.44 8.11
CA TYR A 227 11.79 -2.11 8.36
C TYR A 227 11.76 -3.55 7.85
N GLY A 228 12.94 -4.13 7.63
CA GLY A 228 13.12 -5.43 7.02
C GLY A 228 13.01 -5.38 5.48
N PRO A 229 13.57 -6.39 4.81
CA PRO A 229 13.63 -6.44 3.34
C PRO A 229 12.23 -6.52 2.75
N ALA A 230 11.83 -5.48 2.01
CA ALA A 230 10.56 -5.44 1.31
C ALA A 230 10.64 -4.50 0.11
N PRO A 231 9.80 -4.69 -0.92
CA PRO A 231 9.78 -3.88 -2.14
C PRO A 231 9.57 -2.37 -1.94
N MET A 232 9.01 -1.96 -0.81
CA MET A 232 8.82 -0.54 -0.44
C MET A 232 9.80 -0.06 0.63
N HIS A 233 10.59 -0.98 1.19
CA HIS A 233 11.63 -0.68 2.17
C HIS A 233 12.97 -0.75 1.44
N TYR A 234 13.37 0.37 0.87
CA TYR A 234 14.63 0.44 0.15
C TYR A 234 15.81 0.27 1.11
N SER A 235 16.94 -0.13 0.53
CA SER A 235 18.24 -0.13 1.23
C SER A 235 18.54 1.25 1.84
N ALA A 236 19.27 1.27 2.95
CA ALA A 236 19.71 2.52 3.57
C ALA A 236 20.54 3.40 2.60
N GLU A 237 21.30 2.78 1.68
CA GLU A 237 22.07 3.52 0.67
C GLU A 237 21.19 4.23 -0.35
N ILE A 238 20.02 3.66 -0.68
CA ILE A 238 19.04 4.30 -1.55
C ILE A 238 18.49 5.56 -0.89
N TRP A 239 18.13 5.51 0.39
CA TRP A 239 17.64 6.69 1.11
C TRP A 239 18.70 7.80 1.25
N LYS A 240 19.97 7.43 1.50
CA LYS A 240 21.09 8.38 1.50
C LYS A 240 21.27 9.05 0.13
N GLU A 241 21.19 8.28 -0.96
CA GLU A 241 21.32 8.83 -2.31
C GLU A 241 20.13 9.73 -2.69
N ILE A 242 18.90 9.34 -2.33
CA ILE A 242 17.70 10.19 -2.51
C ILE A 242 17.88 11.51 -1.77
N ALA A 243 18.31 11.48 -0.50
CA ALA A 243 18.57 12.68 0.29
C ALA A 243 19.68 13.55 -0.32
N ARG A 244 20.78 12.94 -0.77
CA ARG A 244 21.89 13.64 -1.42
C ARG A 244 21.44 14.36 -2.68
N ARG A 245 20.65 13.70 -3.54
CA ARG A 245 20.08 14.30 -4.77
C ARG A 245 19.09 15.40 -4.46
N PHE A 246 18.17 15.19 -3.52
CA PHE A 246 17.24 16.21 -3.06
C PHE A 246 17.96 17.53 -2.72
N HIS A 247 19.05 17.46 -1.96
CA HIS A 247 19.85 18.65 -1.63
C HIS A 247 20.63 19.21 -2.82
N ALA A 248 21.24 18.34 -3.64
CA ALA A 248 21.99 18.74 -4.82
C ALA A 248 21.12 19.47 -5.85
N ASP A 249 19.85 19.09 -5.95
CA ASP A 249 18.88 19.63 -6.90
C ASP A 249 18.20 20.92 -6.38
N GLY A 250 18.59 21.42 -5.20
CA GLY A 250 18.09 22.68 -4.63
C GLY A 250 17.04 22.52 -3.54
N GLY A 251 16.88 21.32 -2.96
CA GLY A 251 15.92 21.02 -1.92
C GLY A 251 14.48 21.14 -2.41
N PHE A 252 13.59 21.64 -1.55
CA PHE A 252 12.17 21.78 -1.90
C PHE A 252 11.93 22.59 -3.19
N GLY A 253 12.67 23.69 -3.37
CA GLY A 253 12.54 24.55 -4.56
C GLY A 253 12.96 23.87 -5.87
N GLY A 254 13.77 22.81 -5.80
CA GLY A 254 14.20 22.00 -6.94
C GLY A 254 13.21 20.91 -7.35
N LEU A 255 12.25 20.58 -6.48
CA LEU A 255 11.28 19.54 -6.77
C LEU A 255 10.22 20.02 -7.77
N PRO A 256 9.76 19.13 -8.66
CA PRO A 256 8.70 19.47 -9.60
C PRO A 256 7.34 19.56 -8.89
N ARG A 257 6.43 20.33 -9.50
CA ARG A 257 5.00 20.34 -9.15
C ARG A 257 4.18 19.42 -10.07
N SER A 258 4.71 19.09 -11.24
CA SER A 258 4.11 18.12 -12.15
C SER A 258 4.74 16.75 -11.96
N SER A 259 3.93 15.75 -12.24
CA SER A 259 4.24 14.34 -12.14
C SER A 259 4.48 13.83 -13.58
N ASP A 260 5.51 13.01 -13.84
CA ASP A 260 5.73 12.45 -15.18
C ASP A 260 4.54 11.55 -15.57
N LEU A 261 3.93 11.86 -16.72
CA LEU A 261 2.69 11.29 -17.26
C LEU A 261 2.73 9.77 -17.55
N VAL A 262 3.88 9.12 -17.44
CA VAL A 262 4.13 7.79 -18.04
C VAL A 262 3.59 6.61 -17.21
N SER A 263 2.92 6.86 -16.08
CA SER A 263 2.19 5.81 -15.34
C SER A 263 0.68 6.08 -15.22
N ILE A 264 0.07 6.73 -16.23
CA ILE A 264 -1.38 6.60 -16.42
C ILE A 264 -1.64 5.17 -16.94
N LEU A 265 -1.62 4.18 -16.04
CA LEU A 265 -2.34 2.93 -16.26
C LEU A 265 -3.83 3.31 -16.28
N THR A 266 -4.32 3.52 -17.50
CA THR A 266 -5.62 4.01 -17.97
C THR A 266 -6.84 3.20 -17.50
N ASN A 267 -6.87 2.70 -16.26
CA ASN A 267 -8.11 2.16 -15.68
C ASN A 267 -8.11 2.06 -14.14
N TYR A 268 -7.76 3.15 -13.45
CA TYR A 268 -7.98 3.27 -11.99
C TYR A 268 -9.41 2.91 -11.58
N SER A 269 -10.41 3.34 -12.36
CA SER A 269 -11.82 2.94 -12.21
C SER A 269 -12.01 1.43 -12.37
N GLY A 270 -11.40 0.82 -13.38
CA GLY A 270 -11.46 -0.63 -13.62
C GLY A 270 -10.86 -1.46 -12.48
N LEU A 271 -9.74 -1.03 -11.89
CA LEU A 271 -9.14 -1.68 -10.73
C LEU A 271 -10.05 -1.56 -9.50
N MET A 272 -10.59 -0.38 -9.21
CA MET A 272 -11.51 -0.15 -8.08
C MET A 272 -12.83 -0.91 -8.22
N GLU A 273 -13.36 -0.98 -9.45
CA GLU A 273 -14.55 -1.77 -9.77
C GLU A 273 -14.27 -3.28 -9.63
N ALA A 274 -13.09 -3.75 -10.05
CA ALA A 274 -12.67 -5.13 -9.86
C ALA A 274 -12.57 -5.49 -8.36
N PHE A 275 -11.96 -4.63 -7.53
CA PHE A 275 -11.95 -4.80 -6.08
C PHE A 275 -13.36 -4.88 -5.50
N THR A 276 -14.21 -3.92 -5.85
CA THR A 276 -15.58 -3.84 -5.35
C THR A 276 -16.38 -5.09 -5.73
N ARG A 277 -16.34 -5.53 -7.00
CA ARG A 277 -17.02 -6.76 -7.42
C ARG A 277 -16.51 -7.99 -6.70
N THR A 278 -15.19 -8.18 -6.62
CA THR A 278 -14.59 -9.36 -5.98
C THR A 278 -14.93 -9.44 -4.49
N ALA A 279 -14.90 -8.29 -3.79
CA ALA A 279 -15.29 -8.21 -2.38
C ALA A 279 -16.79 -8.49 -2.17
N LEU A 280 -17.66 -8.03 -3.09
CA LEU A 280 -19.11 -8.26 -3.02
C LEU A 280 -19.52 -9.68 -3.46
N SER A 281 -18.78 -10.31 -4.36
CA SER A 281 -19.11 -11.63 -4.92
C SER A 281 -18.65 -12.81 -4.07
N ASN A 282 -17.79 -12.60 -3.06
CA ASN A 282 -17.28 -13.67 -2.20
C ASN A 282 -17.58 -13.40 -0.71
N PRO A 283 -18.57 -14.10 -0.11
CA PRO A 283 -18.95 -13.91 1.29
C PRO A 283 -17.82 -14.16 2.29
N ASN A 284 -16.82 -14.96 1.94
CA ASN A 284 -15.67 -15.20 2.79
C ASN A 284 -14.72 -13.99 2.81
N LEU A 285 -14.57 -13.26 1.70
CA LEU A 285 -13.77 -12.02 1.65
C LEU A 285 -14.40 -10.90 2.48
N TYR A 286 -15.74 -10.89 2.61
CA TYR A 286 -16.44 -9.99 3.53
C TYR A 286 -16.05 -10.24 5.00
N ARG A 287 -15.71 -11.49 5.36
CA ARG A 287 -15.22 -11.88 6.70
C ARG A 287 -13.75 -11.53 6.94
N PHE A 288 -12.97 -11.32 5.88
CA PHE A 288 -11.55 -10.91 5.92
C PHE A 288 -11.37 -9.42 5.58
N SER A 289 -12.41 -8.61 5.80
CA SER A 289 -12.51 -7.20 5.38
C SER A 289 -11.44 -6.26 5.93
N LEU A 290 -10.51 -6.74 6.74
CA LEU A 290 -9.42 -5.96 7.29
C LEU A 290 -8.21 -5.87 6.33
N ASP A 291 -7.90 -6.93 5.56
CA ASP A 291 -6.90 -6.91 4.46
C ASP A 291 -7.44 -7.64 3.23
N ILE A 292 -8.28 -6.93 2.46
CA ILE A 292 -8.98 -7.48 1.29
C ILE A 292 -8.00 -7.86 0.18
N LEU A 293 -6.84 -7.18 0.10
CA LEU A 293 -5.84 -7.47 -0.92
C LEU A 293 -5.28 -8.88 -0.75
N HIS A 294 -4.98 -9.30 0.49
CA HIS A 294 -4.41 -10.64 0.72
C HIS A 294 -5.32 -11.76 0.19
N GLY A 295 -6.65 -11.62 0.35
CA GLY A 295 -7.63 -12.58 -0.16
C GLY A 295 -8.04 -12.38 -1.62
N ALA A 296 -7.92 -11.16 -2.17
CA ALA A 296 -8.36 -10.83 -3.52
C ALA A 296 -7.27 -10.97 -4.59
N LEU A 297 -5.97 -10.98 -4.22
CA LEU A 297 -4.85 -11.08 -5.16
C LEU A 297 -4.96 -12.26 -6.14
N PRO A 298 -5.26 -13.51 -5.70
CA PRO A 298 -5.42 -14.62 -6.64
C PRO A 298 -6.52 -14.35 -7.70
N TYR A 299 -7.60 -13.67 -7.30
CA TYR A 299 -8.72 -13.32 -8.17
C TYR A 299 -8.48 -12.08 -9.03
N LEU A 300 -7.57 -11.19 -8.63
CA LEU A 300 -7.22 -9.97 -9.37
C LEU A 300 -6.14 -10.24 -10.39
N PHE A 301 -5.13 -11.05 -10.06
CA PHE A 301 -4.21 -11.60 -11.06
C PHE A 301 -4.97 -12.44 -12.09
N ALA A 302 -6.06 -13.08 -11.69
CA ALA A 302 -6.95 -13.75 -12.62
C ALA A 302 -7.64 -12.80 -13.63
N LYS A 303 -7.79 -11.51 -13.32
CA LYS A 303 -8.50 -10.51 -14.13
C LYS A 303 -7.61 -9.47 -14.81
N ILE A 304 -6.32 -9.38 -14.47
CA ILE A 304 -5.39 -8.48 -15.16
C ILE A 304 -5.13 -9.08 -16.54
N SER A 305 -5.73 -8.48 -17.58
CA SER A 305 -5.43 -8.80 -18.97
C SER A 305 -3.93 -8.60 -19.20
N SER A 306 -3.18 -9.70 -19.36
CA SER A 306 -1.75 -9.66 -19.62
C SER A 306 -1.43 -8.81 -20.87
N PRO A 307 -0.28 -8.08 -20.89
CA PRO A 307 0.28 -7.46 -22.09
C PRO A 307 0.48 -8.42 -23.27
N ALA A 308 0.36 -9.73 -23.05
CA ALA A 308 0.45 -10.79 -24.05
C ALA A 308 -0.64 -10.75 -25.15
N HIS A 309 -1.68 -9.93 -25.01
CA HIS A 309 -2.77 -9.82 -26.01
C HIS A 309 -2.28 -9.39 -27.41
N SER A 310 -1.09 -8.76 -27.51
CA SER A 310 -0.51 -8.36 -28.80
C SER A 310 0.50 -9.34 -29.40
N HIS A 311 0.86 -10.43 -28.71
CA HIS A 311 1.98 -11.29 -29.12
C HIS A 311 1.66 -12.79 -29.23
N PHE A 312 0.54 -13.28 -28.70
CA PHE A 312 0.22 -14.72 -28.71
C PHE A 312 -1.24 -14.96 -29.10
N GLY A 313 -1.46 -15.79 -30.12
CA GLY A 313 -2.75 -15.95 -30.82
C GLY A 313 -3.88 -16.64 -30.05
N ASP A 314 -3.65 -17.06 -28.79
CA ASP A 314 -4.69 -17.58 -27.90
C ASP A 314 -4.22 -17.46 -26.42
N PRO A 315 -4.35 -16.26 -25.81
CA PRO A 315 -3.81 -15.99 -24.48
C PRO A 315 -4.49 -16.85 -23.41
N ILE A 316 -3.71 -17.27 -22.41
CA ILE A 316 -4.22 -18.01 -21.26
C ILE A 316 -5.02 -17.05 -20.38
N ASP A 317 -6.31 -17.35 -20.16
CA ASP A 317 -7.07 -16.78 -19.05
C ASP A 317 -6.80 -17.58 -17.78
N SER A 318 -6.92 -16.94 -16.64
CA SER A 318 -6.87 -17.54 -15.32
C SER A 318 -7.82 -18.73 -15.14
N HIS A 319 -9.01 -18.64 -15.75
CA HIS A 319 -9.98 -19.72 -15.78
C HIS A 319 -9.44 -20.92 -16.54
N ASP A 320 -8.59 -20.72 -17.55
CA ASP A 320 -7.98 -21.80 -18.32
C ASP A 320 -6.97 -22.57 -17.47
N VAL A 321 -6.21 -21.91 -16.59
CA VAL A 321 -5.27 -22.59 -15.66
C VAL A 321 -6.04 -23.47 -14.69
N VAL A 322 -7.04 -22.91 -13.99
CA VAL A 322 -7.85 -23.69 -13.02
C VAL A 322 -8.62 -24.82 -13.71
N ALA A 323 -9.20 -24.54 -14.88
CA ALA A 323 -9.91 -25.55 -15.66
C ALA A 323 -8.95 -26.65 -16.13
N ALA A 324 -7.77 -26.32 -16.63
CA ALA A 324 -6.79 -27.30 -17.09
C ALA A 324 -6.30 -28.19 -15.95
N PHE A 325 -6.02 -27.64 -14.77
CA PHE A 325 -5.67 -28.42 -13.58
C PHE A 325 -6.78 -29.38 -13.17
N ARG A 326 -8.04 -28.90 -13.11
CA ARG A 326 -9.18 -29.74 -12.73
C ARG A 326 -9.46 -30.85 -13.74
N TRP A 327 -9.37 -30.54 -15.03
CA TRP A 327 -9.66 -31.50 -16.10
C TRP A 327 -8.53 -32.52 -16.33
N ILE A 328 -7.27 -32.10 -16.23
CA ILE A 328 -6.12 -32.95 -16.55
C ILE A 328 -5.61 -33.68 -15.31
N LEU A 329 -5.58 -33.01 -14.15
CA LEU A 329 -5.00 -33.53 -12.91
C LEU A 329 -6.04 -33.80 -11.81
N GLY A 330 -7.32 -33.46 -12.03
CA GLY A 330 -8.40 -33.74 -11.06
C GLY A 330 -8.39 -32.85 -9.81
N ARG A 331 -7.61 -31.76 -9.80
CA ARG A 331 -7.43 -30.87 -8.63
C ARG A 331 -7.22 -29.42 -9.05
N GLU A 332 -7.13 -28.50 -8.09
CA GLU A 332 -6.69 -27.12 -8.33
C GLU A 332 -5.16 -26.97 -8.14
N PRO A 333 -4.53 -25.88 -8.62
CA PRO A 333 -3.13 -25.59 -8.33
C PRO A 333 -2.89 -25.54 -6.81
N GLU A 334 -1.82 -26.18 -6.35
CA GLU A 334 -1.50 -26.35 -4.93
C GLU A 334 -0.93 -25.08 -4.29
N SER A 335 -0.51 -24.12 -5.11
CA SER A 335 0.06 -22.86 -4.67
C SER A 335 -0.14 -21.75 -5.70
N ALA A 336 0.03 -20.50 -5.26
CA ALA A 336 0.03 -19.35 -6.16
C ALA A 336 1.21 -19.39 -7.15
N GLU A 337 2.35 -19.95 -6.76
CA GLU A 337 3.51 -20.15 -7.64
C GLU A 337 3.17 -21.13 -8.76
N THR A 338 2.56 -22.26 -8.43
CA THR A 338 2.08 -23.23 -9.42
C THR A 338 1.08 -22.56 -10.36
N PHE A 339 0.14 -21.77 -9.85
CA PHE A 339 -0.78 -21.01 -10.69
C PHE A 339 -0.04 -20.03 -11.61
N LEU A 340 0.87 -19.22 -11.07
CA LEU A 340 1.59 -18.19 -11.82
C LEU A 340 2.53 -18.77 -12.88
N ASN A 341 3.25 -19.85 -12.58
CA ASN A 341 4.13 -20.53 -13.53
C ASN A 341 3.36 -21.09 -14.74
N HIS A 342 2.13 -21.56 -14.51
CA HIS A 342 1.28 -22.08 -15.58
C HIS A 342 0.48 -20.97 -16.28
N TYR A 343 0.14 -19.89 -15.58
CA TYR A 343 -0.46 -18.69 -16.14
C TYR A 343 0.51 -17.91 -17.03
N ALA A 344 1.81 -17.94 -16.71
CA ALA A 344 2.87 -17.29 -17.48
C ALA A 344 3.20 -18.02 -18.80
N LEU A 345 2.56 -19.16 -19.08
CA LEU A 345 2.80 -19.90 -20.32
C LEU A 345 2.25 -19.13 -21.54
N PRO A 346 2.87 -19.30 -22.73
CA PRO A 346 2.56 -18.45 -23.88
C PRO A 346 1.12 -18.55 -24.42
N ASN A 347 0.45 -19.69 -24.26
CA ASN A 347 -0.91 -19.94 -24.76
C ASN A 347 -1.50 -21.23 -24.17
N ARG A 348 -2.79 -21.46 -24.38
CA ARG A 348 -3.52 -22.65 -23.88
C ARG A 348 -2.94 -23.99 -24.33
N ARG A 349 -2.32 -24.05 -25.52
CA ARG A 349 -1.66 -25.26 -26.03
C ARG A 349 -0.45 -25.60 -25.16
N GLU A 350 0.41 -24.62 -24.88
CA GLU A 350 1.57 -24.80 -24.00
C GLU A 350 1.17 -25.18 -22.57
N LEU A 351 0.09 -24.59 -22.04
CA LEU A 351 -0.49 -24.98 -20.75
C LEU A 351 -0.93 -26.45 -20.72
N ARG A 352 -1.69 -26.87 -21.73
CA ARG A 352 -2.14 -28.26 -21.87
C ARG A 352 -0.97 -29.22 -22.02
N GLU A 353 -0.01 -28.92 -22.88
CA GLU A 353 1.16 -29.77 -23.11
C GLU A 353 2.03 -29.89 -21.86
N THR A 354 2.23 -28.79 -21.13
CA THR A 354 2.99 -28.76 -19.87
C THR A 354 2.34 -29.68 -18.83
N LEU A 355 1.03 -29.59 -18.65
CA LEU A 355 0.29 -30.44 -17.69
C LEU A 355 0.27 -31.91 -18.10
N LEU A 356 0.08 -32.22 -19.38
CA LEU A 356 0.13 -33.59 -19.90
C LEU A 356 1.54 -34.21 -19.82
N ARG A 357 2.60 -33.40 -19.87
CA ARG A 357 3.99 -33.86 -19.70
C ARG A 357 4.44 -33.87 -18.24
N SER A 358 3.63 -33.37 -17.31
CA SER A 358 3.97 -33.36 -15.89
C SER A 358 4.16 -34.77 -15.36
N PHE A 359 5.11 -34.93 -14.43
CA PHE A 359 5.36 -36.22 -13.77
C PHE A 359 4.10 -36.75 -13.08
N GLU A 360 3.31 -35.83 -12.51
CA GLU A 360 2.03 -36.14 -11.88
C GLU A 360 1.07 -36.82 -12.87
N PHE A 361 0.80 -36.20 -14.03
CA PHE A 361 -0.08 -36.79 -15.04
C PHE A 361 0.46 -38.14 -15.55
N GLN A 362 1.76 -38.21 -15.86
CA GLN A 362 2.40 -39.42 -16.39
C GLN A 362 2.37 -40.58 -15.38
N SER A 363 2.43 -40.28 -14.07
CA SER A 363 2.34 -41.29 -13.02
C SER A 363 0.91 -41.83 -12.83
N GLN A 364 -0.11 -41.01 -13.09
CA GLN A 364 -1.52 -41.39 -12.91
C GLN A 364 -2.14 -42.00 -14.19
N ALA A 365 -1.70 -41.58 -15.38
CA ALA A 365 -2.25 -42.02 -16.68
C ALA A 365 -2.34 -43.56 -16.85
N PRO A 366 -1.35 -44.37 -16.43
CA PRO A 366 -1.44 -45.84 -16.54
C PRO A 366 -2.55 -46.46 -15.67
N HIS A 367 -3.01 -45.76 -14.63
CA HIS A 367 -4.09 -46.22 -13.77
C HIS A 367 -5.46 -45.91 -14.37
N TYR A 368 -5.60 -44.81 -15.12
CA TYR A 368 -6.82 -44.47 -15.84
C TYR A 368 -7.05 -45.34 -17.08
N ALA A 369 -5.97 -45.82 -17.72
CA ALA A 369 -6.05 -46.70 -18.90
C ALA A 369 -6.35 -48.18 -18.59
N LYS A 370 -6.55 -48.54 -17.31
CA LYS A 370 -6.91 -49.90 -16.85
C LYS A 370 -8.39 -50.05 -16.47
N LEU A 371 -9.15 -48.96 -16.53
CA LEU A 371 -10.63 -48.96 -16.54
C LEU A 371 -11.09 -49.06 -17.99
#